data_AF-A0A7V4GET6-F1
#
_entry.id   AF-A0A7V4GET6-F1
#
_cell.length_a   1.000
_cell.length_b   1.000
_cell.length_c   1.000
_cell.angle_alpha   90.00
_cell.angle_beta   90.00
_cell.angle_gamma   90.00
#
_symmetry.space_group_name_H-M   'P 1'
#
loop_
_entity.id
_entity.type
_entity.pdbx_description
1 polymer ?
#
loop_
_entity_poly.entity_id
_entity_poly.type
_entity_poly.pdbx_seq_one_letter_code
_entity_poly.pdbx_strand_id
1 'polypeptide(L)'
;MTPRERRRLLALVERELEAPQDDAAFRQELSDACRSLEPALRLLDLREELRRATFYVQSEHVWYRRFGFRMMRPLFLLATLAAAGFLLQRAIDPALGLLCFAGGAFLFYATLQLFAWRWARLDERKLAELRDGYRRRLQRLHDELEDDRTTDTPAP
;
A
#
# COMPACT_ATOMS: atom_id res chain seq x y z
N MET A 1 -3.92 22.92 26.74
CA MET A 1 -2.59 22.68 26.12
C MET A 1 -1.79 23.97 26.23
N THR A 2 -0.51 23.92 26.59
CA THR A 2 0.29 25.15 26.70
C THR A 2 0.73 25.65 25.31
N PRO A 3 0.98 26.96 25.12
CA PRO A 3 1.47 27.51 23.85
C PRO A 3 2.79 26.87 23.37
N ARG A 4 3.64 26.43 24.32
CA ARG A 4 4.91 25.76 24.03
C ARG A 4 4.71 24.32 23.53
N GLU A 5 3.78 23.57 24.14
CA GLU A 5 3.41 22.22 23.69
C GLU A 5 2.79 22.28 22.29
N ARG A 6 1.88 23.24 22.05
CA ARG A 6 1.27 23.43 20.74
C ARG A 6 2.32 23.68 19.65
N ARG A 7 3.27 24.58 19.87
CA ARG A 7 4.36 24.85 18.89
C ARG A 7 5.20 23.60 18.60
N ARG A 8 5.49 22.79 19.62
CA ARG A 8 6.24 21.54 19.44
C ARG A 8 5.44 20.52 18.66
N LEU A 9 4.14 20.41 18.94
CA LEU A 9 3.24 19.52 18.23
C LEU A 9 3.08 19.93 16.76
N LEU A 10 2.90 21.23 16.47
CA LEU A 10 2.89 21.76 15.11
C LEU A 10 4.19 21.45 14.36
N ALA A 11 5.35 21.68 14.99
CA ALA A 11 6.64 21.35 14.39
C ALA A 11 6.82 19.85 14.12
N LEU A 12 6.25 18.98 14.96
CA LEU A 12 6.23 17.53 14.71
C LEU A 12 5.34 17.19 13.50
N VAL A 13 4.15 17.80 13.42
CA VAL A 13 3.20 17.61 12.32
C VAL A 13 3.78 18.11 10.98
N GLU A 14 4.44 19.26 10.97
CA GLU A 14 5.12 19.83 9.79
C GLU A 14 6.21 18.90 9.28
N ARG A 15 7.07 18.39 10.17
CA ARG A 15 8.09 17.41 9.76
C ARG A 15 7.49 16.13 9.22
N GLU A 16 6.42 15.64 9.83
CA GLU A 16 5.73 14.43 9.38
C GLU A 16 5.02 14.63 8.02
N LEU A 17 4.57 15.85 7.70
CA LEU A 17 4.05 16.22 6.38
C LEU A 17 5.16 16.22 5.31
N GLU A 18 6.32 16.79 5.62
CA GLU A 18 7.49 16.82 4.73
C GLU A 18 8.05 15.41 4.48
N ALA A 19 8.37 14.70 5.56
CA ALA A 19 8.98 13.38 5.53
C ALA A 19 8.50 12.53 6.72
N PRO A 20 7.72 11.45 6.47
CA PRO A 20 7.29 10.55 7.52
C PRO A 20 8.49 9.95 8.25
N GLN A 21 8.52 10.10 9.57
CA GLN A 21 9.61 9.57 10.39
C GLN A 21 9.44 8.08 10.67
N ASP A 22 10.45 7.44 11.28
CA ASP A 22 10.30 6.10 11.85
C ASP A 22 9.32 6.09 13.04
N ASP A 23 8.64 4.97 13.28
CA ASP A 23 7.60 4.82 14.29
C ASP A 23 8.12 5.02 15.73
N ALA A 24 9.36 4.58 16.01
CA ALA A 24 9.96 4.75 17.33
C ALA A 24 10.32 6.22 17.58
N ALA A 25 10.93 6.88 16.59
CA ALA A 25 11.30 8.29 16.65
C ALA A 25 10.06 9.19 16.84
N PHE A 26 9.00 8.94 16.05
CA PHE A 26 7.77 9.70 16.14
C PHE A 26 7.10 9.61 17.52
N ARG A 27 6.99 8.40 18.08
CA ARG A 27 6.35 8.19 19.40
C ARG A 27 7.12 8.89 20.51
N GLN A 28 8.45 8.84 20.45
CA GLN A 28 9.31 9.52 21.40
C GLN A 28 9.14 11.04 21.30
N GLU A 29 9.21 11.60 20.08
CA GLU A 29 9.05 13.05 19.87
C GLU A 29 7.64 13.53 20.25
N LEU A 30 6.60 12.74 19.98
CA LEU A 30 5.23 13.04 20.39
C LEU A 30 5.07 13.11 21.91
N SER A 31 5.66 12.16 22.64
CA SER A 31 5.68 12.14 24.10
C SER A 31 6.38 13.37 24.69
N ASP A 32 7.44 13.85 24.03
CA ASP A 32 8.19 15.04 24.45
C ASP A 32 7.49 16.36 24.05
N ALA A 33 6.71 16.33 22.97
CA ALA A 33 6.01 17.48 22.41
C ALA A 33 4.69 17.78 23.13
N CYS A 34 3.94 16.76 23.55
CA CYS A 34 2.59 16.93 24.06
C CYS A 34 2.31 16.07 25.29
N ARG A 35 1.94 16.73 26.40
CA ARG A 35 1.40 16.06 27.60
C ARG A 35 -0.13 15.91 27.56
N SER A 36 -0.79 16.59 26.63
CA SER A 36 -2.24 16.47 26.44
C SER A 36 -2.58 15.18 25.72
N LEU A 37 -3.47 14.38 26.31
CA LEU A 37 -3.82 13.06 25.80
C LEU A 37 -4.55 13.13 24.44
N GLU A 38 -5.48 14.08 24.29
CA GLU A 38 -6.39 14.12 23.14
C GLU A 38 -5.69 14.35 21.77
N PRO A 39 -4.92 15.44 21.56
CA PRO A 39 -4.26 15.66 20.27
C PRO A 39 -3.17 14.61 19.99
N ALA A 40 -2.52 14.08 21.04
CA ALA A 40 -1.56 12.99 20.90
C ALA A 40 -2.23 11.69 20.42
N LEU A 41 -3.40 11.35 20.97
CA LEU A 41 -4.19 10.19 20.53
C LEU A 41 -4.65 10.33 19.07
N ARG A 42 -5.17 11.50 18.68
CA ARG A 42 -5.58 11.75 17.29
C ARG A 42 -4.43 11.52 16.29
N LEU A 43 -3.22 11.96 16.63
CA LEU A 43 -2.01 11.73 15.83
C LEU A 43 -1.61 10.25 15.76
N LEU A 44 -1.65 9.55 16.90
CA LEU A 44 -1.36 8.12 16.96
C LEU A 44 -2.38 7.31 16.15
N ASP A 45 -3.67 7.66 16.23
CA ASP A 45 -4.74 6.99 15.49
C ASP A 45 -4.58 7.18 13.98
N LEU A 46 -4.31 8.41 13.51
CA LEU A 46 -4.05 8.68 12.09
C LEU A 46 -2.89 7.84 11.55
N ARG A 47 -1.82 7.71 12.32
CA ARG A 47 -0.63 6.97 11.94
C ARG A 47 -0.87 5.45 11.97
N GLU A 48 -1.57 4.96 12.98
CA GLU A 48 -1.93 3.55 13.10
C GLU A 48 -2.91 3.13 11.98
N GLU A 49 -3.86 3.98 11.60
CA GLU A 49 -4.75 3.77 10.46
C GLU A 49 -3.95 3.63 9.15
N LEU A 50 -3.01 4.54 8.88
CA LEU A 50 -2.13 4.45 7.72
C LEU A 50 -1.31 3.16 7.76
N ARG A 51 -0.75 2.80 8.92
CA ARG A 51 0.05 1.58 9.09
C ARG A 51 -0.77 0.33 8.81
N ARG A 52 -1.98 0.23 9.35
CA ARG A 52 -2.89 -0.91 9.14
C ARG A 52 -3.32 -1.01 7.68
N ALA A 53 -3.68 0.10 7.06
CA ALA A 53 -4.07 0.13 5.65
C ALA A 53 -2.90 -0.27 4.74
N THR A 54 -1.70 0.26 5.01
CA THR A 54 -0.47 -0.10 4.30
C THR A 54 -0.12 -1.57 4.48
N PHE A 55 -0.18 -2.07 5.72
CA PHE A 55 0.03 -3.49 6.02
C PHE A 55 -0.98 -4.36 5.30
N TYR A 56 -2.26 -3.99 5.26
CA TYR A 56 -3.29 -4.74 4.55
C TYR A 56 -2.93 -4.87 3.06
N VAL A 57 -2.64 -3.76 2.38
CA VAL A 57 -2.26 -3.78 0.95
C VAL A 57 -0.98 -4.58 0.71
N GLN A 58 0.05 -4.42 1.55
CA GLN A 58 1.29 -5.18 1.44
C GLN A 58 1.11 -6.67 1.77
N SER A 59 0.23 -7.01 2.71
CA SER A 59 -0.07 -8.39 3.06
C SER A 59 -0.95 -9.06 2.00
N GLU A 60 -1.80 -8.30 1.30
CA GLU A 60 -2.51 -8.73 0.09
C GLU A 60 -1.51 -9.24 -0.95
N HIS A 61 -0.38 -8.56 -1.12
CA HIS A 61 0.71 -8.99 -2.02
C HIS A 61 1.26 -10.38 -1.68
N VAL A 62 1.51 -10.65 -0.39
CA VAL A 62 1.99 -11.96 0.09
C VAL A 62 0.91 -13.04 -0.10
N TRP A 63 -0.34 -12.69 0.17
CA TRP A 63 -1.48 -13.60 0.00
C TRP A 63 -1.74 -13.92 -1.48
N TYR A 64 -1.63 -12.95 -2.38
CA TYR A 64 -1.72 -13.15 -3.82
C TYR A 64 -0.57 -13.96 -4.37
N ARG A 65 0.65 -13.83 -3.85
CA ARG A 65 1.75 -14.72 -4.26
C ARG A 65 1.44 -16.18 -3.92
N ARG A 66 0.77 -16.44 -2.78
CA ARG A 66 0.22 -17.76 -2.44
C ARG A 66 -0.99 -18.14 -3.30
N PHE A 67 -1.87 -17.20 -3.63
CA PHE A 67 -3.05 -17.43 -4.47
C PHE A 67 -2.71 -17.64 -5.95
N GLY A 68 -1.58 -17.09 -6.42
CA GLY A 68 -0.99 -17.38 -7.73
C GLY A 68 -0.73 -18.88 -7.89
N PHE A 69 -0.33 -19.57 -6.82
CA PHE A 69 -0.22 -21.03 -6.79
C PHE A 69 -1.58 -21.75 -6.92
N ARG A 70 -2.65 -21.11 -6.47
CA ARG A 70 -4.03 -21.60 -6.59
C ARG A 70 -4.60 -21.36 -7.98
N MET A 71 -4.28 -20.22 -8.60
CA MET A 71 -4.54 -19.90 -10.02
C MET A 71 -3.70 -20.75 -10.97
N MET A 72 -2.50 -21.18 -10.54
CA MET A 72 -1.68 -22.14 -11.29
C MET A 72 -2.43 -23.45 -11.52
N ARG A 73 -3.30 -23.93 -10.61
CA ARG A 73 -4.04 -25.19 -10.81
C ARG A 73 -4.93 -25.23 -12.06
N PRO A 74 -5.90 -24.32 -12.25
CA PRO A 74 -6.73 -24.31 -13.46
C PRO A 74 -5.90 -24.05 -14.72
N LEU A 75 -4.83 -23.25 -14.62
CA LEU A 75 -3.94 -22.98 -15.75
C LEU A 75 -3.06 -24.18 -16.10
N PHE A 76 -2.60 -24.94 -15.10
CA PHE A 76 -1.88 -26.19 -15.29
C PHE A 76 -2.79 -27.25 -15.88
N LEU A 77 -4.06 -27.31 -15.47
CA LEU A 77 -5.05 -28.18 -16.10
C LEU A 77 -5.21 -27.85 -17.59
N LEU A 78 -5.31 -26.57 -17.93
CA LEU A 78 -5.40 -26.09 -19.31
C LEU A 78 -4.14 -26.44 -20.12
N ALA A 79 -2.95 -26.27 -19.52
CA ALA A 79 -1.68 -26.68 -20.12
C ALA A 79 -1.59 -28.21 -20.30
N THR A 80 -2.11 -28.99 -19.35
CA THR A 80 -2.15 -30.46 -19.41
C THR A 80 -3.12 -30.93 -20.50
N LEU A 81 -4.28 -30.28 -20.63
CA LEU A 81 -5.25 -30.54 -21.69
C LEU A 81 -4.69 -30.15 -23.06
N ALA A 82 -3.97 -29.02 -23.15
CA ALA A 82 -3.25 -28.63 -24.36
C ALA A 82 -2.17 -29.66 -24.72
N ALA A 83 -1.40 -30.15 -23.73
CA ALA A 83 -0.42 -31.22 -23.91
C ALA A 83 -1.03 -32.60 -24.22
N ALA A 84 -2.27 -32.88 -23.80
CA ALA A 84 -3.00 -34.07 -24.19
C ALA A 84 -3.51 -33.96 -25.64
N GLY A 85 -4.08 -32.80 -26.00
CA GLY A 85 -4.45 -32.46 -27.39
C GLY A 85 -3.24 -32.51 -28.32
N PHE A 86 -2.08 -32.10 -27.82
CA PHE A 86 -0.79 -32.22 -28.48
C PHE A 86 -0.41 -33.65 -28.85
N LEU A 87 -0.49 -34.55 -27.87
CA LEU A 87 -0.18 -35.96 -28.06
C LEU A 87 -1.15 -36.61 -29.05
N LEU A 88 -2.43 -36.19 -29.06
CA LEU A 88 -3.39 -36.58 -30.10
C LEU A 88 -3.01 -36.03 -31.49
N GLN A 89 -2.56 -34.78 -31.57
CA GLN A 89 -2.24 -34.11 -32.84
C GLN A 89 -0.90 -34.58 -33.45
N ARG A 90 0.00 -35.14 -32.63
CA ARG A 90 1.30 -35.70 -33.03
C ARG A 90 1.20 -36.84 -34.05
N ALA A 91 0.00 -37.35 -34.31
CA ALA A 91 -0.30 -38.27 -35.42
C ALA A 91 -0.22 -37.61 -36.81
N ILE A 92 -0.13 -36.27 -36.91
CA ILE A 92 -0.18 -35.52 -38.19
C ILE A 92 1.17 -34.81 -38.49
N ASP A 93 1.72 -34.04 -37.54
CA ASP A 93 3.05 -33.40 -37.70
C ASP A 93 3.66 -32.98 -36.33
N PRO A 94 4.80 -33.55 -35.90
CA PRO A 94 5.41 -33.29 -34.59
C PRO A 94 6.06 -31.90 -34.46
N ALA A 95 6.51 -31.28 -35.55
CA ALA A 95 7.19 -29.98 -35.51
C ALA A 95 6.20 -28.83 -35.26
N LEU A 96 5.07 -28.89 -35.96
CA LEU A 96 3.96 -27.94 -35.82
C LEU A 96 3.36 -28.02 -34.43
N GLY A 97 3.34 -29.23 -33.88
CA GLY A 97 3.18 -29.43 -32.47
C GLY A 97 4.16 -28.56 -31.66
N LEU A 98 5.47 -28.85 -31.69
CA LEU A 98 6.39 -28.28 -30.70
C LEU A 98 6.28 -26.74 -30.59
N LEU A 99 6.02 -26.08 -31.72
CA LEU A 99 5.70 -24.66 -31.83
C LEU A 99 4.41 -24.24 -31.11
N CYS A 100 3.30 -24.96 -31.27
CA CYS A 100 2.06 -24.72 -30.53
C CYS A 100 2.23 -24.86 -29.01
N PHE A 101 3.00 -25.86 -28.55
CA PHE A 101 3.27 -26.02 -27.12
C PHE A 101 4.12 -24.86 -26.57
N ALA A 102 5.21 -24.52 -27.26
CA ALA A 102 6.07 -23.40 -26.87
C ALA A 102 5.32 -22.06 -26.90
N GLY A 103 4.47 -21.84 -27.90
CA GLY A 103 3.62 -20.67 -28.01
C GLY A 103 2.61 -20.58 -26.86
N GLY A 104 1.97 -21.70 -26.49
CA GLY A 104 1.07 -21.77 -25.34
C GLY A 104 1.77 -21.46 -24.02
N ALA A 105 2.97 -22.03 -23.80
CA ALA A 105 3.78 -21.75 -22.61
C ALA A 105 4.23 -20.28 -22.55
N PHE A 106 4.60 -19.70 -23.69
CA PHE A 106 4.97 -18.28 -23.77
C PHE A 106 3.77 -17.37 -23.47
N LEU A 107 2.62 -17.60 -24.11
CA LEU A 107 1.37 -16.87 -23.86
C LEU A 107 0.96 -16.98 -22.39
N PHE A 108 1.11 -18.16 -21.80
CA PHE A 108 0.87 -18.37 -20.37
C PHE A 108 1.79 -17.50 -19.49
N TYR A 109 3.09 -17.54 -19.72
CA TYR A 109 4.05 -16.75 -18.94
C TYR A 109 3.82 -15.25 -19.13
N ALA A 110 3.58 -14.80 -20.35
CA ALA A 110 3.28 -13.41 -20.67
C ALA A 110 2.00 -12.93 -19.98
N THR A 111 0.95 -13.76 -19.93
CA THR A 111 -0.30 -13.43 -19.24
C THR A 111 -0.06 -13.31 -17.74
N LEU A 112 0.67 -14.25 -17.14
CA LEU A 112 1.00 -14.21 -15.71
C LEU A 112 1.78 -12.94 -15.35
N GLN A 113 2.77 -12.57 -16.17
CA GLN A 113 3.56 -11.35 -16.00
C GLN A 113 2.70 -10.09 -16.15
N LEU A 114 1.78 -10.05 -17.12
CA LEU A 114 0.86 -8.92 -17.30
C LEU A 114 -0.08 -8.75 -16.11
N PHE A 115 -0.62 -9.86 -15.57
CA PHE A 115 -1.45 -9.83 -14.37
C PHE A 115 -0.66 -9.33 -13.16
N ALA A 116 0.54 -9.86 -12.93
CA ALA A 116 1.39 -9.44 -11.82
C ALA A 116 1.73 -7.94 -11.91
N TRP A 117 2.11 -7.46 -13.10
CA TRP A 117 2.41 -6.04 -13.34
C TRP A 117 1.19 -5.13 -13.14
N ARG A 118 0.02 -5.52 -13.66
CA ARG A 118 -1.21 -4.73 -13.52
C ARG A 118 -1.63 -4.62 -12.06
N TRP A 119 -1.49 -5.70 -11.29
CA TRP A 119 -1.77 -5.69 -9.86
C TRP A 119 -0.78 -4.84 -9.06
N ALA A 120 0.52 -4.96 -9.32
CA ALA A 120 1.53 -4.12 -8.68
C ALA A 120 1.23 -2.63 -8.87
N ARG A 121 0.82 -2.24 -10.09
CA ARG A 121 0.37 -0.86 -10.36
C ARG A 121 -0.89 -0.46 -9.59
N LEU A 122 -1.85 -1.36 -9.39
CA LEU A 122 -3.05 -1.06 -8.61
C LEU A 122 -2.70 -0.87 -7.13
N ASP A 123 -1.80 -1.69 -6.59
CA ASP A 123 -1.35 -1.58 -5.20
C ASP A 123 -0.54 -0.30 -4.98
N GLU A 124 0.34 0.07 -5.91
CA GLU A 124 1.05 1.35 -5.88
C GLU A 124 0.08 2.54 -5.85
N ARG A 125 -0.98 2.50 -6.67
CA ARG A 125 -2.02 3.53 -6.66
C ARG A 125 -2.79 3.58 -5.34
N LYS A 126 -3.21 2.43 -4.81
CA LYS A 126 -3.88 2.36 -3.49
C LYS A 126 -2.99 2.93 -2.39
N LEU A 127 -1.69 2.59 -2.39
CA LEU A 127 -0.74 3.10 -1.41
C LEU A 127 -0.54 4.62 -1.55
N ALA A 128 -0.50 5.14 -2.77
CA ALA A 128 -0.45 6.58 -3.01
C ALA A 128 -1.71 7.27 -2.48
N GLU A 129 -2.90 6.76 -2.80
CA GLU A 129 -4.18 7.29 -2.31
C GLU A 129 -4.28 7.29 -0.78
N LEU A 130 -3.81 6.23 -0.12
CA LEU A 130 -3.75 6.15 1.34
C LEU A 130 -2.80 7.21 1.93
N ARG A 131 -1.63 7.41 1.33
CA ARG A 131 -0.67 8.45 1.75
C ARG A 131 -1.23 9.85 1.55
N ASP A 132 -1.90 10.11 0.44
CA ASP A 132 -2.54 11.39 0.17
C ASP A 132 -3.74 11.65 1.09
N GLY A 133 -4.49 10.60 1.43
CA GLY A 133 -5.54 10.65 2.45
C GLY A 133 -4.99 11.00 3.83
N TYR A 134 -3.90 10.35 4.24
CA TYR A 134 -3.19 10.64 5.48
C TYR A 134 -2.67 12.08 5.53
N ARG A 135 -1.95 12.53 4.50
CA ARG A 135 -1.44 13.91 4.40
C ARG A 135 -2.56 14.94 4.51
N ARG A 136 -3.70 14.74 3.83
CA ARG A 136 -4.85 15.65 3.93
C ARG A 136 -5.44 15.72 5.35
N ARG A 137 -5.51 14.60 6.07
CA ARG A 137 -6.01 14.58 7.45
C ARG A 137 -5.01 15.19 8.43
N LEU A 138 -3.72 14.96 8.19
CA LEU A 138 -2.63 15.56 8.95
C LEU A 138 -2.59 17.08 8.76
N GLN A 139 -2.82 17.57 7.53
CA GLN A 139 -2.96 19.00 7.24
C GLN A 139 -4.15 19.61 7.97
N ARG A 140 -5.33 18.97 7.96
CA ARG A 140 -6.48 19.47 8.74
C ARG A 140 -6.18 19.60 10.23
N LEU A 141 -5.45 18.64 10.79
CA LEU A 141 -5.05 18.70 12.19
C LEU A 141 -4.04 19.84 12.43
N HIS A 142 -3.13 20.09 11.49
CA HIS A 142 -2.24 21.26 11.53
C HIS A 142 -3.05 22.56 11.54
N ASP A 143 -3.98 22.71 10.59
CA ASP A 143 -4.84 23.89 10.47
C ASP A 143 -5.68 24.11 11.76
N GLU A 144 -6.29 23.05 12.32
CA GLU A 144 -7.03 23.10 13.59
C GLU A 144 -6.15 23.55 14.77
N LEU A 145 -4.92 23.05 14.84
CA LEU A 145 -3.96 23.43 15.88
C LEU A 145 -3.47 24.88 15.71
N GLU A 146 -3.42 25.39 14.48
CA GLU A 146 -3.05 26.76 14.17
C GLU A 146 -4.21 27.74 14.42
N ASP A 147 -5.44 27.42 14.04
CA ASP A 147 -6.63 28.28 14.23
C ASP A 147 -7.01 28.47 15.70
N ASP A 148 -6.78 27.49 16.57
CA ASP A 148 -6.94 27.70 18.01
C ASP A 148 -5.95 28.74 18.58
N ARG A 149 -4.95 29.21 17.81
CA ARG A 149 -4.01 30.28 18.23
C ARG A 149 -4.65 31.66 18.12
N THR A 150 -5.53 31.85 17.14
CA THR A 150 -6.15 33.14 16.82
C THR A 150 -7.24 33.52 17.83
N THR A 151 -7.85 32.55 18.50
CA THR A 151 -8.86 32.77 19.55
C THR A 151 -8.29 33.19 20.91
N ASP A 152 -7.01 32.90 21.20
CA ASP A 152 -6.35 33.19 22.48
C ASP A 152 -5.55 34.52 22.49
N THR A 153 -5.61 35.31 21.42
CA THR A 153 -4.96 36.64 21.39
C THR A 153 -6.00 37.71 21.76
N PRO A 154 -6.01 38.27 22.98
CA PRO A 154 -6.90 39.38 23.30
C PRO A 154 -6.56 40.59 22.42
N ALA A 155 -7.58 41.20 21.83
CA ALA A 155 -7.45 42.44 21.07
C ALA A 155 -6.82 43.55 21.94
N PRO A 156 -5.96 44.41 21.36
CA PRO A 156 -5.28 45.50 22.07
C PRO A 156 -6.24 46.54 22.63
#